data_AF-A0A5B8C9Z2-F1
#
_entry.id   AF-A0A5B8C9Z2-F1
#
_cell.length_a   1.000
_cell.length_b   1.000
_cell.length_c   1.000
_cell.angle_alpha   90.00
_cell.angle_beta   90.00
_cell.angle_gamma   90.00
#
_symmetry.space_group_name_H-M   'P 1'
#
loop_
_entity.id
_entity.type
_entity.pdbx_description
1 polymer ?
#
loop_
_entity_poly.entity_id
_entity_poly.type
_entity_poly.pdbx_seq_one_letter_code
_entity_poly.pdbx_strand_id
1 'polypeptide(L)' 'MRFTDTKSETLNLRVSPTFKQALKEAADHEQRSMVNMLEVLLGDYCDSKGIVPPGSTTTMTPAPKPTRSSRRSEAGAAAE' A
#
# COMPACT_ATOMS: atom_id res chain seq x y z
N MET A 1 -1.79 3.59 -1.55
CA MET A 1 -2.68 2.52 -1.00
C MET A 1 -3.85 2.29 -1.94
N ARG A 2 -4.37 1.07 -2.11
CA ARG A 2 -5.57 0.81 -2.93
C ARG A 2 -6.64 0.17 -2.05
N PHE A 3 -7.79 0.82 -1.91
CA PHE A 3 -8.92 0.32 -1.12
C PHE A 3 -9.75 -0.61 -2.01
N THR A 4 -9.29 -1.85 -2.19
CA THR A 4 -9.95 -2.85 -3.05
C THR A 4 -10.94 -3.73 -2.28
N ASP A 5 -11.54 -3.21 -1.21
CA ASP A 5 -12.46 -4.01 -0.40
C ASP A 5 -13.72 -4.37 -1.21
N THR A 6 -14.16 -5.62 -1.09
CA THR A 6 -15.33 -6.12 -1.83
C THR A 6 -16.65 -5.60 -1.23
N LYS A 7 -16.62 -5.11 0.01
CA LYS A 7 -17.77 -4.53 0.72
C LYS A 7 -17.56 -3.03 0.90
N SER A 8 -18.44 -2.25 0.31
CA SER A 8 -18.49 -0.80 0.55
C SER A 8 -19.31 -0.52 1.81
N GLU A 9 -18.77 0.28 2.72
CA GLU A 9 -19.50 0.83 3.87
C GLU A 9 -19.92 2.29 3.58
N THR A 10 -21.14 2.67 3.95
CA THR A 10 -21.68 4.00 3.65
C THR A 10 -21.15 5.05 4.63
N LEU A 11 -20.37 6.00 4.13
CA LEU A 11 -19.83 7.12 4.92
C LEU A 11 -20.71 8.38 4.77
N ASN A 12 -21.38 8.81 5.85
CA ASN A 12 -22.20 10.02 5.88
C ASN A 12 -21.41 11.18 6.50
N LEU A 13 -21.02 12.18 5.70
CA LEU A 13 -20.23 13.33 6.15
C LEU A 13 -21.04 14.62 6.08
N ARG A 14 -20.95 15.44 7.13
CA ARG A 14 -21.35 16.84 7.11
C ARG A 14 -20.12 17.69 6.87
N VAL A 15 -20.06 18.34 5.70
CA VAL A 15 -18.95 19.19 5.29
C VAL A 15 -19.46 20.58 4.94
N SER A 16 -18.58 21.56 5.02
CA SER A 16 -18.85 22.92 4.56
C SER A 16 -19.06 22.94 3.04
N PRO A 17 -19.91 23.85 2.52
CA PRO A 17 -20.19 23.94 1.08
C PRO A 17 -18.92 24.21 0.26
N THR A 18 -18.01 25.02 0.80
CA THR A 18 -16.71 25.32 0.19
C THR A 18 -15.84 24.07 0.04
N PHE A 19 -15.83 23.19 1.05
CA PHE A 19 -15.07 21.93 0.98
C PHE A 19 -15.64 21.01 -0.10
N LYS A 20 -16.97 20.89 -0.17
CA LYS A 20 -17.64 20.10 -1.21
C LYS A 20 -17.28 20.61 -2.61
N GLN A 21 -17.21 21.93 -2.80
CA GLN A 21 -16.88 22.52 -4.09
C GLN A 21 -15.43 22.24 -4.49
N ALA A 22 -14.48 22.47 -3.59
CA ALA A 22 -13.07 22.15 -3.81
C ALA A 22 -12.85 20.65 -4.10
N LEU A 23 -13.52 19.77 -3.35
CA LEU A 23 -13.46 18.33 -3.58
C LEU A 23 -14.03 17.95 -4.96
N LYS A 24 -15.12 18.59 -5.37
CA LYS A 24 -15.71 18.38 -6.69
C LYS A 24 -14.76 18.82 -7.80
N GLU A 25 -14.15 19.99 -7.69
CA GLU A 25 -13.19 20.49 -8.67
C GLU A 25 -11.96 19.57 -8.80
N ALA A 26 -11.41 19.12 -7.68
CA ALA A 26 -10.31 18.15 -7.68
C ALA A 26 -10.71 16.82 -8.34
N ALA A 27 -11.92 16.32 -8.02
CA ALA A 27 -12.42 15.08 -8.59
C ALA A 27 -12.68 15.19 -10.11
N ASP A 28 -13.19 16.34 -10.57
CA ASP A 28 -13.45 16.63 -12.00
C ASP A 28 -12.15 16.70 -12.80
N HIS A 29 -11.13 17.34 -12.23
CA HIS A 29 -9.79 17.44 -12.81
C HIS A 29 -9.14 16.05 -13.03
N GLU A 30 -9.36 15.10 -12.13
CA GLU A 30 -8.86 13.73 -12.27
C GLU A 30 -9.84 12.76 -12.97
N GLN A 31 -11.01 13.24 -13.42
CA GLN A 31 -12.05 12.41 -14.04
C GLN A 31 -12.50 11.24 -13.15
N ARG A 32 -12.63 11.49 -11.84
CA ARG A 32 -13.01 10.48 -10.84
C ARG A 32 -14.21 10.94 -10.03
N SER A 33 -14.90 10.01 -9.37
CA SER A 33 -15.94 10.37 -8.42
C SER A 33 -15.35 11.07 -7.19
N MET A 34 -16.13 11.94 -6.54
CA MET A 34 -15.70 12.62 -5.30
C MET A 34 -15.28 11.63 -4.19
N VAL A 35 -15.92 10.44 -4.16
CA VAL A 35 -15.58 9.38 -3.20
C VAL A 35 -14.19 8.81 -3.51
N ASN A 36 -13.93 8.47 -4.77
CA ASN A 36 -12.63 7.94 -5.19
C ASN A 36 -11.51 8.99 -5.02
N MET A 37 -11.83 10.29 -5.17
CA MET A 37 -10.88 11.37 -4.88
C MET A 37 -10.51 11.42 -3.40
N LEU A 38 -11.47 11.24 -2.48
CA LEU A 38 -11.20 11.16 -1.04
C LEU A 38 -10.28 9.97 -0.70
N GLU A 39 -10.46 8.84 -1.37
CA GLU A 39 -9.59 7.68 -1.19
C GLU A 39 -8.15 7.97 -1.61
N VAL A 40 -7.93 8.65 -2.74
CA VAL A 40 -6.58 9.04 -3.18
C VAL A 40 -5.95 9.99 -2.16
N LEU A 41 -6.66 11.05 -1.77
CA LEU A 41 -6.16 12.02 -0.77
C LEU A 41 -5.82 11.36 0.56
N LEU A 42 -6.66 10.42 1.02
CA LEU A 42 -6.41 9.68 2.25
C LEU A 42 -5.22 8.72 2.09
N GLY A 43 -5.09 8.06 0.94
CA GLY A 43 -3.97 7.20 0.61
C GLY A 43 -2.64 7.96 0.64
N ASP A 44 -2.57 9.13 0.01
CA ASP A 44 -1.39 9.99 -0.01
C ASP A 44 -1.05 10.56 1.37
N TYR A 45 -2.08 10.94 2.15
CA TYR A 45 -1.89 11.39 3.52
C TYR A 45 -1.32 10.29 4.42
N CYS A 46 -1.85 9.07 4.32
CA CYS A 46 -1.37 7.91 5.06
C CYS A 46 0.06 7.53 4.65
N ASP A 47 0.37 7.55 3.36
CA ASP A 47 1.72 7.27 2.84
C ASP A 47 2.73 8.31 3.35
N SER A 48 2.39 9.60 3.25
CA SER A 48 3.23 10.71 3.72
C SER A 48 3.46 10.71 5.24
N LYS A 49 2.50 10.20 6.02
CA LYS A 49 2.57 10.13 7.49
C LYS A 49 3.00 8.77 8.03
N GLY A 50 3.17 7.76 7.16
CA GLY A 50 3.44 6.38 7.58
C GLY A 50 2.31 5.74 8.40
N ILE A 51 1.06 6.18 8.21
CA ILE A 51 -0.10 5.64 8.93
C ILE A 51 -0.56 4.38 8.21
N VAL A 52 -0.40 3.22 8.85
CA VAL A 52 -0.87 1.94 8.32
C VAL A 52 -2.23 1.60 8.94
N PRO A 53 -3.34 1.65 8.18
CA PRO A 53 -4.64 1.28 8.70
C PRO A 53 -4.69 -0.21 9.08
N PRO A 54 -5.31 -0.55 10.23
CA PRO A 54 -5.44 -1.93 10.69
C PRO A 54 -6.34 -2.69 9.70
N GLY A 55 -5.82 -3.78 9.13
CA GLY A 55 -6.55 -4.61 8.15
C GLY A 55 -5.91 -4.65 6.76
N SER A 56 -4.91 -3.82 6.48
CA SER A 56 -3.97 -4.08 5.39
C SER A 56 -3.09 -5.27 5.75
N THR A 57 -3.65 -6.48 5.64
CA THR A 57 -2.87 -7.71 5.58
C THR A 57 -2.10 -7.71 4.26
N THR A 58 -1.11 -6.81 4.14
CA THR A 58 0.15 -7.22 3.54
C THR A 58 0.60 -8.37 4.41
N THR A 59 0.22 -9.56 3.97
CA THR A 59 0.96 -10.78 4.23
C THR A 59 2.38 -10.41 3.85
N MET A 60 3.18 -10.04 4.84
CA MET A 60 4.62 -9.96 4.70
C MET A 60 5.02 -11.31 4.15
N THR A 61 5.33 -11.38 2.85
CA THR A 61 6.04 -12.52 2.30
C THR A 61 7.31 -12.64 3.12
N PRO A 62 7.52 -13.75 3.85
CA PRO A 62 8.74 -13.92 4.63
C PRO A 62 9.91 -13.94 3.65
N ALA A 63 10.89 -13.09 3.93
CA ALA A 63 12.15 -12.98 3.20
C ALA A 63 12.73 -14.38 2.87
N PRO A 64 13.21 -14.61 1.64
CA PRO A 64 13.88 -15.87 1.33
C PRO A 64 15.17 -15.96 2.15
N LYS A 65 15.30 -17.03 2.94
CA LYS A 65 16.53 -17.39 3.66
C LYS A 65 17.68 -17.50 2.66
N PRO A 66 18.87 -16.97 2.94
CA PRO A 66 20.04 -17.27 2.12
C PRO A 66 20.42 -18.73 2.34
N THR A 67 20.12 -19.59 1.38
CA THR A 67 20.75 -20.90 1.25
C THR A 67 22.21 -20.67 0.89
N ARG A 68 23.06 -20.73 1.92
CA ARG A 68 24.51 -20.63 1.78
C ARG A 68 25.00 -21.80 0.93
N SER A 69 25.21 -21.46 -0.33
CA SER A 69 26.00 -22.13 -1.35
C SER A 69 27.12 -23.01 -0.78
N SER A 70 27.02 -24.29 -1.09
CA SER A 70 28.03 -25.04 -1.83
C SER A 70 29.47 -24.53 -1.67
N ARG A 71 30.23 -25.16 -0.78
CA ARG A 71 31.69 -25.17 -0.91
C ARG A 71 32.18 -26.61 -0.85
N ARG A 72 32.00 -27.31 -1.97
CA ARG A 72 32.71 -28.55 -2.32
C ARG A 72 34.19 -28.17 -2.44
N SER A 73 34.98 -28.45 -1.40
CA SER A 73 36.44 -28.39 -1.48
C SER A 73 36.92 -29.82 -1.66
N GLU A 74 37.23 -30.16 -2.91
CA GLU A 74 37.94 -31.37 -3.29
C GLU A 74 39.37 -30.93 -3.61
N ALA A 75 40.34 -31.40 -2.82
CA ALA A 75 41.76 -31.48 -3.17
C ALA A 75 42.43 -32.38 -2.13
N GLY A 76 42.64 -33.64 -2.49
CA GLY A 76 43.54 -34.53 -1.77
C GLY A 76 44.99 -34.30 -2.19
N ALA A 77 45.93 -34.64 -1.31
CA ALA A 77 47.25 -35.20 -1.65
C ALA A 77 48.01 -35.46 -0.34
N ALA A 78 48.05 -36.73 0.10
CA ALA A 78 49.01 -37.22 1.07
C ALA A 78 49.23 -38.72 0.83
N ALA A 79 50.30 -39.05 0.09
CA ALA A 79 51.05 -40.30 0.15
C ALA A 79 52.22 -40.17 -0.84
N GLU A 80 53.38 -39.75 -0.36
CA GLU A 80 54.56 -40.62 -0.16
C GLU A 80 55.66 -39.82 0.55
#